data_AF-A0A842ABW1-F1
#
_entry.id   AF-A0A842ABW1-F1
#
_cell.length_a   1.000
_cell.length_b   1.000
_cell.length_c   1.000
_cell.angle_alpha   90.00
_cell.angle_beta   90.00
_cell.angle_gamma   90.00
#
_symmetry.space_group_name_H-M   'P 1'
#
loop_
_entity.id
_entity.type
_entity.pdbx_description
1 polymer ?
#
loop_
_entity_poly.entity_id
_entity_poly.type
_entity_poly.pdbx_seq_one_letter_code
_entity_poly.pdbx_strand_id
1 'polypeptide(L)' 'MSWDLVEGATKYEIWRDGIKVSESDTNAFKDTGLVADTDYKYQVKSVKNSLISELSPVVTIKTKESQSG' A
#
# COMPACT_ATOMS: atom_id res chain seq x y z
N MET A 1 -2.73 4.56 4.38
CA MET A 1 -1.34 4.75 3.91
C MET A 1 -1.38 5.75 2.76
N SER A 2 -0.37 6.61 2.66
CA SER A 2 -0.17 7.51 1.52
C SER A 2 1.30 7.46 1.13
N TRP A 3 1.58 7.70 -0.14
CA TRP A 3 2.93 7.76 -0.70
C TRP A 3 3.06 8.99 -1.61
N ASP A 4 4.28 9.30 -2.03
CA ASP A 4 4.54 10.42 -2.93
C ASP A 4 3.97 10.14 -4.33
N LEU A 5 3.41 11.16 -4.96
CA LEU A 5 2.96 11.06 -6.35
C LEU A 5 4.17 10.77 -7.26
N VAL A 6 4.05 9.72 -8.06
CA VAL A 6 5.02 9.42 -9.12
C VAL A 6 4.53 10.08 -10.40
N GLU A 7 5.37 10.95 -10.98
CA GLU A 7 4.99 11.76 -12.13
C GLU A 7 4.60 10.90 -13.35
N GLY A 8 3.37 11.11 -13.83
CA GLY A 8 2.80 10.36 -14.94
C GLY A 8 2.38 8.93 -14.60
N ALA A 9 2.42 8.52 -13.33
CA ALA A 9 1.74 7.29 -12.91
C ALA A 9 0.24 7.46 -13.05
N THR A 10 -0.39 6.52 -13.74
CA THR A 10 -1.84 6.46 -13.92
C THR A 10 -2.51 5.59 -12.87
N LYS A 11 -1.74 4.73 -12.20
CA LYS A 11 -2.24 3.76 -11.24
C LYS A 11 -1.12 3.29 -10.30
N TYR A 12 -1.50 2.79 -9.15
CA TYR A 12 -0.61 2.21 -8.15
C TYR A 12 -1.12 0.84 -7.75
N GLU A 13 -0.24 -0.16 -7.74
CA GLU A 13 -0.55 -1.46 -7.17
C GLU A 13 -0.08 -1.49 -5.72
N ILE A 14 -0.97 -1.89 -4.81
CA ILE A 14 -0.69 -1.98 -3.38
C ILE A 14 -0.50 -3.45 -3.04
N TRP A 15 0.65 -3.74 -2.44
CA TRP A 15 1.07 -5.06 -2.03
C TRP A 15 1.15 -5.10 -0.51
N ARG A 16 0.53 -6.11 0.09
CA ARG A 16 0.58 -6.41 1.52
C ARG A 16 1.12 -7.82 1.70
N ASP A 17 2.17 -7.94 2.50
CA ASP A 17 2.85 -9.20 2.79
C ASP A 17 3.28 -9.97 1.53
N GLY A 18 3.68 -9.24 0.49
CA GLY A 18 4.10 -9.80 -0.79
C GLY A 18 2.97 -10.21 -1.73
N ILE A 19 1.70 -9.94 -1.39
CA ILE A 19 0.54 -10.21 -2.23
C ILE A 19 -0.11 -8.89 -2.66
N LYS A 20 -0.46 -8.76 -3.94
CA LYS A 20 -1.26 -7.64 -4.43
C LYS A 20 -2.65 -7.69 -3.80
N VAL A 21 -2.97 -6.70 -2.96
CA VAL A 21 -4.27 -6.63 -2.26
C VAL A 21 -5.23 -5.62 -2.89
N SER A 22 -4.70 -4.61 -3.58
CA SER A 22 -5.54 -3.58 -4.19
C SER A 22 -4.78 -2.81 -5.26
N GLU A 23 -5.53 -1.95 -5.96
CA GLU A 23 -5.01 -0.94 -6.85
C GLU A 23 -5.69 0.40 -6.54
N SER A 24 -4.96 1.51 -6.74
CA SER A 24 -5.48 2.86 -6.55
C SER A 24 -5.06 3.74 -7.71
N ASP A 25 -5.97 4.56 -8.21
CA ASP A 25 -5.68 5.58 -9.22
C ASP A 25 -5.13 6.87 -8.58
N THR A 26 -5.01 6.89 -7.25
CA THR A 26 -4.48 8.01 -6.45
C THR A 26 -3.34 7.54 -5.55
N ASN A 27 -2.61 8.46 -4.94
CA ASN A 27 -1.47 8.15 -4.07
C ASN A 27 -1.85 7.80 -2.62
N ALA A 28 -3.07 7.30 -2.43
CA ALA A 28 -3.59 6.93 -1.12
C ALA A 28 -4.35 5.60 -1.19
N PHE A 29 -4.27 4.85 -0.09
CA PHE A 29 -5.00 3.61 0.10
C PHE A 29 -5.42 3.46 1.57
N LYS A 30 -6.69 3.08 1.76
CA LYS A 30 -7.25 2.74 3.06
C LYS A 30 -7.48 1.24 3.11
N ASP A 31 -6.64 0.54 3.87
CA ASP A 31 -6.82 -0.86 4.17
C ASP A 31 -7.81 -1.04 5.33
N THR A 32 -8.76 -1.96 5.19
CA THR A 32 -9.83 -2.22 6.18
C THR A 32 -9.94 -3.72 6.47
N GLY A 33 -10.52 -4.07 7.61
CA GLY A 33 -10.63 -5.48 8.03
C GLY A 33 -9.30 -6.11 8.47
N LEU A 34 -8.31 -5.29 8.83
CA LEU A 34 -7.05 -5.75 9.40
C LEU A 34 -7.23 -6.22 10.84
N VAL A 35 -6.44 -7.22 11.22
CA VAL A 35 -6.31 -7.63 12.62
C VAL A 35 -5.56 -6.54 13.37
N ALA A 36 -6.01 -6.20 14.57
CA ALA A 36 -5.33 -5.22 15.43
C ALA A 36 -4.00 -5.76 15.95
N ASP A 37 -3.11 -4.86 16.36
CA ASP A 37 -1.76 -5.17 16.86
C ASP A 37 -0.94 -6.11 15.96
N THR A 38 -1.16 -6.03 14.65
CA THR A 38 -0.51 -6.91 13.67
C THR A 38 0.40 -6.07 12.77
N ASP A 39 1.63 -6.57 12.57
CA ASP A 39 2.58 -5.98 11.65
C ASP A 39 2.27 -6.43 10.22
N TYR A 40 1.98 -5.46 9.35
CA TYR A 40 1.77 -5.70 7.93
C TYR A 40 2.88 -5.02 7.12
N LYS A 41 3.41 -5.73 6.12
CA LYS A 41 4.44 -5.20 5.23
C LYS A 41 3.80 -4.67 3.96
N TYR A 42 3.91 -3.37 3.74
CA TYR A 42 3.37 -2.71 2.56
C TYR A 42 4.45 -2.32 1.57
N GLN A 43 4.14 -2.53 0.29
CA GLN A 43 4.91 -2.03 -0.84
C GLN A 43 3.94 -1.48 -1.87
N VAL A 44 4.41 -0.49 -2.64
CA VAL A 44 3.66 0.11 -3.72
C VAL A 44 4.53 0.12 -4.96
N LYS A 45 3.95 -0.18 -6.12
CA LYS A 45 4.58 0.13 -7.40
C LYS A 45 3.66 0.98 -8.25
N SER A 46 4.26 1.90 -8.98
CA SER A 46 3.55 2.77 -9.90
C SER A 46 3.40 2.09 -11.27
N VAL A 47 2.30 2.37 -11.92
CA VAL A 47 1.99 1.91 -13.27
C VAL A 47 1.74 3.14 -14.13
N LYS A 48 2.44 3.22 -15.25
CA LYS A 48 2.34 4.25 -16.28
C LYS A 48 2.15 3.58 -17.63
N ASN A 49 0.90 3.50 -18.11
CA ASN A 49 0.54 2.72 -19.29
C ASN A 49 0.98 1.25 -19.13
N SER A 50 1.86 0.75 -20.00
CA SER A 50 2.44 -0.61 -19.93
C SER A 50 3.77 -0.67 -19.18
N LEU A 51 4.25 0.46 -18.64
CA LEU A 51 5.45 0.53 -17.81
C LEU A 51 5.07 0.38 -16.35
N ILE A 52 5.76 -0.52 -15.66
CA ILE A 52 5.56 -0.81 -14.24
C ILE A 52 6.89 -0.54 -13.55
N SER A 53 6.89 0.22 -12.46
CA SER A 53 8.10 0.45 -11.66
C SER A 53 8.48 -0.79 -10.85
N GLU A 54 9.69 -0.80 -10.33
CA GLU A 54 10.02 -1.69 -9.22
C GLU A 54 9.14 -1.39 -8.00
N LEU A 55 9.03 -2.37 -7.09
CA LEU A 55 8.35 -2.17 -5.82
C LEU A 55 9.12 -1.14 -4.99
N SER A 56 8.38 -0.31 -4.25
CA SER A 56 8.94 0.56 -3.23
C SER A 56 9.70 -0.25 -2.16
N PRO A 57 10.57 0.41 -1.38
CA PRO A 57 11.03 -0.14 -0.12
C PRO A 57 9.84 -0.64 0.72
N VAL A 58 10.08 -1.73 1.46
CA VAL A 58 9.07 -2.28 2.37
C VAL A 58 8.86 -1.30 3.52
N VAL A 59 7.60 -0.95 3.76
CA VAL A 59 7.18 -0.19 4.94
C VAL A 59 6.37 -1.12 5.84
N THR A 60 6.85 -1.33 7.06
CA THR A 60 6.09 -2.07 8.08
C THR A 60 5.14 -1.11 8.79
N ILE A 61 3.84 -1.41 8.74
CA ILE A 61 2.81 -0.67 9.46
C ILE A 61 2.17 -1.62 10.47
N LYS A 62 2.31 -1.27 11.75
CA LYS A 62 1.57 -1.94 12.83
C LYS A 62 0.17 -1.34 12.93
N THR A 63 -0.86 -2.17 12.86
CA THR A 63 -2.22 -1.71 13.16
C THR A 63 -2.31 -1.31 14.63
N LYS A 64 -3.09 -0.27 14.91
CA LYS A 64 -3.36 0.11 16.30
C LYS A 64 -3.96 -1.09 17.02
N GLU A 65 -3.58 -1.28 18.28
CA GLU A 65 -4.27 -2.19 19.18
C GLU A 65 -5.76 -1.83 19.18
N SER A 66 -6.64 -2.84 19.20
CA SER A 66 -8.05 -2.63 19.43
C SER A 66 -8.17 -2.06 20.83
N GLN A 67 -8.37 -0.75 20.94
CA GLN A 67 -8.61 -0.12 22.23
C GLN A 67 -9.87 -0.75 22.82
N SER A 68 -9.69 -1.60 23.83
CA SER A 68 -10.77 -2.03 24.71
C SER A 68 -10.93 -0.92 25.73
N GLY A 69 -12.00 -0.12 25.57
CA GLY A 69 -12.45 0.85 26.57
C GLY A 69 -13.56 0.26 27.42
#